data_AF-A0A9I9CD20-F1
#
_entry.id   AF-A0A9I9CD20-F1
#
_cell.length_a   1.000
_cell.length_b   1.000
_cell.length_c   1.000
_cell.angle_alpha   90.00
_cell.angle_beta   90.00
_cell.angle_gamma   90.00
#
_symmetry.space_group_name_H-M   'P 1'
#
loop_
_entity.id
_entity.type
_entity.pdbx_description
1 polymer ?
#
loop_
_entity_poly.entity_id
_entity_poly.type
_entity_poly.pdbx_seq_one_letter_code
_entity_poly.pdbx_strand_id
1 'polypeptide(L)' 'MNPLISAASVIAAGLAVGLASIGPGIGQGTAAGQAVEGIARQPEAEGKIRGTLL' A
#
# COMPACT_ATOMS: atom_id res chain seq x y z
N MET A 1 -20.09 26.86 -7.91
CA MET A 1 -20.23 25.39 -7.84
C MET A 1 -21.49 25.09 -7.04
N ASN A 2 -22.28 24.09 -7.44
CA ASN A 2 -23.49 23.71 -6.69
C ASN A 2 -23.06 23.07 -5.35
N PRO A 3 -23.51 23.56 -4.18
CA PRO A 3 -23.08 23.05 -2.87
C PRO A 3 -23.37 21.55 -2.70
N LEU A 4 -24.43 21.03 -3.32
CA LEU A 4 -24.74 19.60 -3.32
C LEU A 4 -23.66 18.77 -4.04
N ILE A 5 -23.17 19.27 -5.18
CA ILE A 5 -22.12 18.61 -5.96
C ILE A 5 -20.80 18.63 -5.19
N SER A 6 -20.47 19.77 -4.55
CA SER A 6 -19.27 19.88 -3.71
C SER A 6 -19.30 18.89 -2.54
N ALA A 7 -20.42 18.81 -1.81
CA ALA A 7 -20.56 17.87 -0.70
C ALA A 7 -20.46 16.40 -1.17
N ALA A 8 -21.13 16.05 -2.27
CA ALA A 8 -21.05 14.70 -2.84
C ALA A 8 -19.63 14.35 -3.30
N SER A 9 -18.91 15.30 -3.90
CA SER A 9 -17.55 15.06 -4.43
C SER A 9 -16.53 14.72 -3.35
N VAL A 10 -16.56 15.39 -2.19
CA VAL A 10 -15.59 15.13 -1.12
C VAL A 10 -15.85 13.79 -0.43
N ILE A 11 -17.12 13.39 -0.31
CA ILE A 11 -17.50 12.07 0.22
C ILE A 11 -17.08 10.97 -0.76
N ALA A 12 -17.38 11.14 -2.05
CA ALA A 12 -16.98 10.18 -3.07
C ALA A 12 -15.46 10.01 -3.16
N ALA A 13 -14.70 11.11 -3.06
CA ALA A 13 -13.25 11.07 -3.03
C ALA A 13 -12.71 10.30 -1.82
N GLY A 14 -13.26 10.55 -0.62
CA GLY A 14 -12.86 9.82 0.60
C GLY A 14 -13.12 8.32 0.50
N LEU A 15 -14.29 7.92 -0.02
CA LEU A 15 -14.63 6.51 -0.23
C LEU A 15 -13.73 5.87 -1.30
N ALA A 16 -13.50 6.55 -2.41
CA ALA A 16 -12.64 6.05 -3.48
C ALA A 16 -11.21 5.78 -2.98
N VAL A 17 -10.62 6.74 -2.25
CA VAL A 17 -9.27 6.60 -1.69
C VAL A 17 -9.23 5.49 -0.63
N GLY A 18 -10.21 5.45 0.28
CA GLY A 18 -10.28 4.44 1.32
C GLY A 18 -10.34 3.02 0.75
N LEU A 19 -11.21 2.79 -0.22
CA LEU A 19 -11.35 1.48 -0.88
C LEU A 19 -10.13 1.13 -1.75
N ALA A 20 -9.56 2.12 -2.44
CA ALA A 20 -8.35 1.91 -3.25
C ALA A 20 -7.14 1.45 -2.41
N SER A 21 -7.09 1.79 -1.12
CA SER A 21 -5.99 1.40 -0.23
C SER A 21 -5.92 -0.10 0.11
N ILE A 22 -7.01 -0.84 -0.06
CA ILE A 22 -7.09 -2.27 0.32
C ILE A 22 -6.11 -3.12 -0.50
N GLY A 23 -6.07 -2.90 -1.83
CA GLY A 23 -5.16 -3.63 -2.73
C GLY A 23 -3.69 -3.47 -2.35
N PRO A 24 -3.18 -2.22 -2.28
CA PRO A 24 -1.83 -1.94 -1.78
C PRO A 24 -1.57 -2.51 -0.38
N GLY A 25 -2.53 -2.39 0.55
CA GLY A 25 -2.36 -2.92 1.91
C GLY A 25 -2.08 -4.43 1.93
N ILE A 26 -2.83 -5.22 1.16
CA ILE A 26 -2.62 -6.67 1.06
C ILE A 26 -1.33 -6.99 0.29
N GLY A 27 -1.11 -6.33 -0.85
CA GLY A 27 0.04 -6.58 -1.71
C GLY A 27 1.37 -6.24 -1.04
N GLN A 28 1.48 -5.03 -0.49
CA GLN A 28 2.68 -4.57 0.22
C GLN A 28 2.90 -5.35 1.51
N GLY A 29 1.85 -5.69 2.26
CA GLY A 29 1.97 -6.54 3.44
C GLY A 29 2.55 -7.92 3.12
N THR A 30 2.09 -8.53 2.02
CA THR A 30 2.62 -9.82 1.55
C THR A 30 4.07 -9.71 1.11
N ALA A 31 4.39 -8.71 0.28
CA ALA A 31 5.75 -8.48 -0.19
C ALA A 31 6.73 -8.23 0.96
N ALA A 32 6.33 -7.42 1.94
CA ALA A 32 7.12 -7.16 3.14
C ALA A 32 7.32 -8.42 3.98
N GLY A 33 6.27 -9.24 4.16
CA GLY A 33 6.37 -10.53 4.86
C GLY A 33 7.38 -11.47 4.21
N GLN A 34 7.32 -11.62 2.88
CA GLN A 34 8.30 -12.43 2.13
C GLN A 34 9.71 -11.85 2.17
N ALA A 35 9.84 -10.52 2.14
CA ALA A 35 11.13 -9.86 2.29
C ALA A 35 11.76 -10.15 3.65
N VAL A 36 10.99 -10.07 4.74
CA VAL A 36 11.46 -10.41 6.09
C VAL A 36 11.89 -11.87 6.18
N GLU A 37 11.09 -12.79 5.64
CA GLU A 37 11.44 -14.22 5.61
C GLU A 37 12.70 -14.49 4.79
N GLY A 38 12.85 -13.83 3.63
CA GLY A 38 14.05 -13.93 2.79
C GLY A 38 15.30 -13.42 3.50
N ILE A 39 15.21 -12.27 4.17
CA ILE A 39 16.32 -11.70 4.97
C ILE A 39 16.68 -12.62 6.12
N ALA A 40 15.69 -13.19 6.82
CA ALA A 40 15.93 -14.10 7.93
C ALA A 40 16.66 -15.39 7.50
N ARG A 41 16.37 -15.89 6.29
CA ARG A 41 17.08 -17.05 5.71
C ARG A 41 18.46 -16.69 5.17
N GLN A 42 18.64 -15.46 4.69
CA GLN A 42 19.88 -15.03 4.02
C GLN A 42 20.22 -13.57 4.36
N PRO A 43 20.83 -13.33 5.54
CA PRO A 43 21.09 -11.98 6.04
C PRO A 43 22.00 -11.15 5.12
N GLU A 44 22.94 -11.79 4.41
CA GLU A 44 23.88 -11.10 3.51
C GLU A 44 23.17 -10.48 2.28
N ALA A 45 21.96 -10.95 1.96
CA ALA A 45 21.16 -10.44 0.84
C ALA A 45 20.25 -9.26 1.23
N GLU A 46 20.27 -8.80 2.49
CA GLU A 46 19.34 -7.79 3.02
C GLU A 46 19.23 -6.54 2.17
N GLY A 47 20.37 -5.96 1.78
CA GLY A 47 20.39 -4.72 0.98
C GLY A 47 19.70 -4.88 -0.38
N LYS A 48 19.86 -6.04 -1.02
CA LYS A 48 19.22 -6.33 -2.32
C LYS A 48 17.72 -6.57 -2.16
N ILE A 49 17.31 -7.31 -1.12
CA ILE A 49 15.90 -7.59 -0.82
C ILE A 49 15.16 -6.28 -0.49
N ARG A 50 15.70 -5.45 0.41
CA ARG A 50 15.12 -4.13 0.74
C ARG A 50 15.09 -3.19 -0.46
N GLY A 51 16.13 -3.19 -1.28
CA GLY A 51 16.20 -2.37 -2.50
C GLY A 51 15.17 -2.75 -3.57
N THR A 52 14.62 -3.96 -3.54
CA THR A 52 13.53 -4.39 -4.43
C THR A 52 12.14 -4.11 -3.83
N LEU A 53 12.05 -4.09 -2.50
CA LEU A 53 10.80 -3.86 -1.76
C LEU A 53 10.34 -2.39 -1.79
N LEU A 54 11.29 -1.45 -1.83
CA LEU A 54 11.08 0.01 -1.74
C LEU A 54 11.03 0.66 -3.13
#